data_AF-A0A0D3A524-F1
#
_entry.id   AF-A0A0D3A524-F1
#
_cell.length_a   1.000
_cell.length_b   1.000
_cell.length_c   1.000
_cell.angle_alpha   90.00
_cell.angle_beta   90.00
_cell.angle_gamma   90.00
#
_symmetry.space_group_name_H-M   'P 1'
#
loop_
_entity.id
_entity.type
_entity.pdbx_description
1 polymer ?
#
loop_
_entity_poly.entity_id
_entity_poly.type
_entity_poly.pdbx_seq_one_letter_code
_entity_poly.pdbx_strand_id
1 'polypeptide(L)'
;MTPFFILCLSVTLFLCQSLVGAINNGYYGYNPVASYLPEKPQNIMNPVDSCWRLKSDWTANRKDLADCAVGFGSSALGGKKGSIYVVTNPNDNAANPQPGSLRYGVIQDKPLWITFAKDMVLTLENELMVNSYKTIDGRGAKVEIAYGPCITIQEVTNVIVHGIRIHDCKPGKYGMVRSSTTHVGHRKGSDGDAIAISGSSNIWIDHCYLASCTDGLIDVIHASTGITISNNYFTQHDKVMLLGHNDDFVQDVKMKVTVAFNHFGPGLVERMPRVRRGYAHVANNRYDKWIMYAIGGSADPTIFSEGNYFIASDNSNSKEVFFTVSS
;
A
#
# COMPACT_ATOMS: atom_id res chain seq x y z
N MET A 1 -14.29 28.58 -79.60
CA MET A 1 -15.22 29.68 -79.30
C MET A 1 -15.15 29.97 -77.81
N THR A 2 -14.39 30.98 -77.42
CA THR A 2 -14.53 31.72 -76.15
C THR A 2 -15.57 32.85 -76.34
N PRO A 3 -15.97 33.66 -75.34
CA PRO A 3 -15.76 33.63 -73.87
C PRO A 3 -17.07 33.86 -73.05
N PHE A 4 -17.03 33.90 -71.71
CA PHE A 4 -17.45 35.09 -70.94
C PHE A 4 -17.11 34.93 -69.44
N PHE A 5 -16.64 36.04 -68.87
CA PHE A 5 -16.04 36.26 -67.56
C PHE A 5 -17.05 37.00 -66.63
N ILE A 6 -17.01 36.71 -65.32
CA ILE A 6 -17.10 37.63 -64.15
C ILE A 6 -18.45 38.30 -63.72
N LEU A 7 -18.51 38.49 -62.37
CA LEU A 7 -19.39 39.31 -61.51
C LEU A 7 -20.70 38.61 -61.06
N CYS A 8 -21.12 38.59 -59.79
CA CYS A 8 -21.06 39.67 -58.80
C CYS A 8 -21.12 39.16 -57.35
N LEU A 9 -20.38 39.87 -56.49
CA LEU A 9 -20.42 39.83 -55.03
C LEU A 9 -21.71 40.51 -54.50
N SER A 10 -22.06 40.18 -53.25
CA SER A 10 -22.87 40.94 -52.29
C SER A 10 -24.37 41.16 -52.55
N VAL A 11 -25.21 40.43 -51.81
CA VAL A 11 -26.36 41.01 -51.11
C VAL A 11 -26.29 40.62 -49.65
N THR A 12 -26.36 41.65 -48.83
CA THR A 12 -26.21 41.78 -47.39
C THR A 12 -27.29 41.08 -46.55
N LEU A 13 -26.83 40.45 -45.46
CA LEU A 13 -27.18 40.80 -44.08
C LEU A 13 -28.64 41.23 -43.83
N PHE A 14 -29.53 40.31 -43.46
CA PHE A 14 -30.66 40.57 -42.53
C PHE A 14 -31.30 39.24 -42.14
N LEU A 15 -30.89 38.68 -41.00
CA LEU A 15 -31.68 37.84 -40.08
C LEU A 15 -30.79 37.48 -38.88
N CYS A 16 -30.43 38.51 -38.13
CA CYS A 16 -30.11 38.36 -36.71
C CYS A 16 -31.44 38.47 -35.96
N GLN A 17 -31.58 37.69 -34.88
CA GLN A 17 -32.71 37.60 -33.95
C GLN A 17 -33.82 36.60 -34.30
N SER A 18 -33.60 35.33 -33.94
CA SER A 18 -34.46 34.59 -32.98
C SER A 18 -34.06 33.12 -32.92
N LEU A 19 -32.93 32.82 -32.27
CA LEU A 19 -32.61 31.47 -31.78
C LEU A 19 -31.64 31.58 -30.59
N VAL A 20 -31.99 32.46 -29.65
CA VAL A 20 -31.50 32.39 -28.27
C VAL A 20 -32.70 31.93 -27.46
N GLY A 21 -32.83 30.61 -27.25
CA GLY A 21 -33.96 30.05 -26.51
C GLY A 21 -34.27 28.60 -26.82
N ALA A 22 -33.29 27.70 -26.66
CA ALA A 22 -33.54 26.25 -26.50
C ALA A 22 -32.26 25.51 -26.08
N ILE A 23 -31.68 25.86 -24.95
CA ILE A 23 -30.71 25.00 -24.24
C ILE A 23 -31.09 25.00 -22.76
N ASN A 24 -32.14 24.25 -22.47
CA ASN A 24 -32.45 23.71 -21.15
C ASN A 24 -33.47 22.57 -21.33
N ASN A 25 -32.98 21.33 -21.30
CA ASN A 25 -33.55 20.25 -20.49
C ASN A 25 -32.66 19.01 -20.60
N GLY A 26 -32.35 18.44 -19.44
CA GLY A 26 -31.17 17.64 -19.21
C GLY A 26 -31.33 16.13 -19.35
N TYR A 27 -30.18 15.49 -19.48
CA TYR A 27 -29.82 14.16 -18.98
C TYR A 27 -28.28 14.20 -18.88
N TYR A 28 -27.69 13.68 -17.79
CA TYR A 28 -26.28 13.86 -17.35
C TYR A 28 -26.00 15.12 -16.49
N GLY A 29 -26.74 15.27 -15.40
CA GLY A 29 -26.27 16.06 -14.26
C GLY A 29 -25.21 15.28 -13.49
N TYR A 30 -23.93 15.44 -13.86
CA TYR A 30 -22.81 15.05 -13.00
C TYR A 30 -22.80 16.04 -11.83
N ASN A 31 -23.27 15.64 -10.65
CA ASN A 31 -23.06 16.45 -9.45
C ASN A 31 -21.55 16.38 -9.13
N PRO A 32 -20.81 17.50 -9.19
CA PRO A 32 -19.43 17.52 -8.74
C PRO A 32 -19.40 17.13 -7.26
N VAL A 33 -18.35 16.40 -6.85
CA VAL A 33 -18.05 16.04 -5.44
C VAL A 33 -18.18 17.24 -4.47
N ALA A 34 -18.11 18.47 -4.99
CA ALA A 34 -18.31 19.74 -4.29
C ALA A 34 -19.56 19.82 -3.40
N SER A 35 -20.68 19.16 -3.73
CA SER A 35 -21.89 19.26 -2.88
C SER A 35 -21.79 18.53 -1.53
N TYR A 36 -20.78 17.67 -1.38
CA TYR A 36 -20.49 16.95 -0.12
C TYR A 36 -19.27 17.49 0.61
N LEU A 37 -18.58 18.48 0.03
CA LEU A 37 -17.41 19.09 0.65
C LEU A 37 -17.86 20.30 1.49
N PRO A 38 -17.43 20.41 2.76
CA PRO A 38 -17.76 21.56 3.59
C PRO A 38 -17.23 22.86 2.96
N GLU A 39 -18.01 23.95 3.09
CA GLU A 39 -17.73 25.30 2.53
C GLU A 39 -16.38 25.89 2.96
N LYS A 40 -15.75 25.31 3.99
CA LYS A 40 -14.34 25.51 4.31
C LYS A 40 -13.66 24.14 4.28
N PRO A 41 -12.65 23.92 3.43
CA PRO A 41 -11.81 22.74 3.53
C PRO A 41 -11.06 22.82 4.86
N GLN A 42 -11.61 22.18 5.90
CA GLN A 42 -10.80 21.83 7.06
C GLN A 42 -9.74 20.85 6.55
N ASN A 43 -8.51 20.95 7.05
CA ASN A 43 -7.52 19.88 6.92
C ASN A 43 -8.04 18.67 7.72
N ILE A 44 -9.02 17.95 7.17
CA ILE A 44 -9.57 16.75 7.78
C ILE A 44 -8.59 15.63 7.47
N MET A 45 -7.63 15.43 8.38
CA MET A 45 -6.80 14.23 8.38
C MET A 45 -7.60 13.06 8.92
N ASN A 46 -7.29 11.85 8.44
CA ASN A 46 -7.89 10.64 8.98
C ASN A 46 -7.46 10.41 10.45
N PRO A 47 -8.11 9.49 11.20
CA PRO A 47 -7.79 9.24 12.61
C PRO A 47 -6.33 8.87 12.91
N VAL A 48 -5.66 8.19 11.98
CA VAL A 48 -4.23 7.83 12.13
C VAL A 48 -3.37 9.07 12.01
N ASP A 49 -3.50 9.81 10.90
CA ASP A 49 -2.65 10.98 10.63
C ASP A 49 -2.92 12.13 11.59
N SER A 50 -4.17 12.36 11.96
CA SER A 50 -4.53 13.39 12.96
C SER A 50 -3.89 13.12 14.33
N CYS A 51 -3.66 11.85 14.70
CA CYS A 51 -3.06 11.49 15.99
C CYS A 51 -1.59 11.93 16.14
N TRP A 52 -0.80 11.92 15.05
CA TRP A 52 0.64 12.26 15.13
C TRP A 52 1.04 13.52 14.33
N ARG A 53 0.41 13.80 13.18
CA ARG A 53 0.80 14.95 12.34
C ARG A 53 0.40 16.30 12.94
N LEU A 54 -0.61 16.32 13.82
CA LEU A 54 -1.02 17.53 14.54
C LEU A 54 -0.10 17.87 15.72
N LYS A 55 0.71 16.91 16.18
CA LYS A 55 1.66 17.15 17.27
C LYS A 55 2.85 17.95 16.73
N SER A 56 3.28 18.96 17.48
CA SER A 56 4.48 19.73 17.14
C SER A 56 5.74 18.84 17.22
N ASP A 57 6.70 19.09 16.32
CA ASP A 57 8.01 18.45 16.29
C ASP A 57 7.99 16.91 16.34
N TRP A 58 7.42 16.30 15.29
CA TRP A 58 7.45 14.84 15.11
C TRP A 58 8.88 14.28 15.12
N THR A 59 9.90 15.09 14.80
CA THR A 59 11.30 14.68 14.84
C THR A 59 11.78 14.40 16.26
N ALA A 60 11.44 15.26 17.22
CA ALA A 60 11.73 15.06 18.64
C ALA A 60 10.88 13.93 19.26
N ASN A 61 9.62 13.78 18.81
CA ASN A 61 8.66 12.81 19.36
C ASN A 61 8.36 11.65 18.41
N ARG A 62 9.37 11.21 17.64
CA ARG A 62 9.22 10.27 16.52
C ARG A 62 8.44 9.01 16.86
N LYS A 63 8.60 8.51 18.09
CA LYS A 63 8.01 7.25 18.56
C LYS A 63 6.53 7.36 18.94
N ASP A 64 5.99 8.56 19.05
CA ASP A 64 4.55 8.80 19.28
C ASP A 64 3.69 8.24 18.16
N LEU A 65 4.26 8.08 16.95
CA LEU A 65 3.59 7.42 15.83
C LEU A 65 3.02 6.05 16.25
N ALA A 66 3.74 5.28 17.06
CA ALA A 66 3.31 3.93 17.47
C ALA A 66 2.04 3.91 18.34
N ASP A 67 1.56 5.06 18.82
CA ASP A 67 0.29 5.18 19.55
C ASP A 67 -0.91 5.48 18.63
N CYS A 68 -0.66 5.65 17.33
CA CYS A 68 -1.66 6.12 16.37
C CYS A 68 -2.22 5.03 15.47
N ALA A 69 -1.74 3.78 15.61
CA ALA A 69 -2.28 2.65 14.89
C ALA A 69 -3.75 2.41 15.26
N VAL A 70 -4.60 2.18 14.26
CA VAL A 70 -6.01 1.82 14.45
C VAL A 70 -6.28 0.41 13.93
N GLY A 71 -7.50 -0.10 14.09
CA GLY A 71 -7.89 -1.41 13.58
C GLY A 71 -7.25 -2.57 14.33
N PHE A 72 -7.14 -3.73 13.67
CA PHE A 72 -6.62 -4.95 14.30
C PHE A 72 -5.12 -4.87 14.61
N GLY A 73 -4.35 -4.07 13.87
CA GLY A 73 -2.94 -3.80 14.14
C GLY A 73 -2.67 -2.71 15.17
N SER A 74 -3.68 -2.19 15.88
CA SER A 74 -3.55 -1.10 16.87
C SER A 74 -2.59 -1.41 18.02
N SER A 75 -2.32 -2.70 18.28
CA SER A 75 -1.37 -3.15 19.30
C SER A 75 0.09 -3.23 18.81
N ALA A 76 0.39 -2.89 17.55
CA ALA A 76 1.74 -2.93 17.02
C ALA A 76 2.63 -1.86 17.68
N LEU A 77 3.44 -2.26 18.66
CA LEU A 77 4.35 -1.34 19.36
C LEU A 77 5.59 -0.96 18.54
N GLY A 78 5.94 -1.77 17.54
CA GLY A 78 7.20 -1.65 16.82
C GLY A 78 8.41 -1.58 17.77
N GLY A 79 9.33 -0.67 17.47
CA GLY A 79 10.49 -0.35 18.28
C GLY A 79 10.28 0.73 19.34
N LYS A 80 9.04 1.07 19.71
CA LYS A 80 8.72 2.23 20.58
C LYS A 80 9.56 2.28 21.87
N LYS A 81 9.74 1.14 22.54
CA LYS A 81 10.49 1.03 23.80
C LYS A 81 12.00 0.85 23.62
N GLY A 82 12.48 0.89 22.38
CA GLY A 82 13.87 0.67 21.99
C GLY A 82 14.69 1.94 21.85
N SER A 83 16.00 1.80 21.62
CA SER A 83 16.85 2.91 21.18
C SER A 83 16.60 3.24 19.70
N ILE A 84 17.00 4.45 19.28
CA ILE A 84 17.06 4.77 17.86
C ILE A 84 18.30 4.10 17.26
N TYR A 85 18.14 3.46 16.12
CA TYR A 85 19.23 2.93 15.29
C TYR A 85 19.22 3.66 13.96
N VAL A 86 20.35 4.24 13.56
CA VAL A 86 20.44 5.02 12.32
C VAL A 86 21.16 4.18 11.26
N VAL A 87 20.48 3.91 10.15
CA VAL A 87 21.08 3.35 8.94
C VAL A 87 21.90 4.45 8.28
N THR A 88 23.19 4.19 8.10
CA THR A 88 24.17 5.17 7.60
C THR A 88 24.68 4.83 6.20
N ASN A 89 24.54 3.58 5.77
CA ASN A 89 24.99 3.11 4.47
C ASN A 89 23.98 2.12 3.85
N PRO A 90 23.94 2.03 2.51
CA PRO A 90 22.99 1.18 1.81
C PRO A 90 23.48 -0.26 1.60
N ASN A 91 24.66 -0.61 2.11
CA ASN A 91 25.25 -1.92 1.85
C ASN A 91 24.43 -3.01 2.53
N ASP A 92 24.32 -4.15 1.86
CA ASP A 92 23.71 -5.34 2.41
C ASP A 92 24.68 -6.52 2.38
N ASN A 93 24.61 -7.37 3.39
CA ASN A 93 25.24 -8.69 3.36
C ASN A 93 24.29 -9.68 4.03
N ALA A 94 23.74 -10.62 3.25
CA ALA A 94 22.65 -11.47 3.71
C ALA A 94 23.01 -12.30 4.95
N ALA A 95 24.26 -12.75 5.07
CA ALA A 95 24.71 -13.63 6.15
C ALA A 95 25.45 -12.89 7.29
N ASN A 96 26.21 -11.84 6.96
CA ASN A 96 27.11 -11.11 7.86
C ASN A 96 26.90 -9.59 7.74
N PRO A 97 25.70 -9.08 8.06
CA PRO A 97 25.40 -7.66 7.97
C PRO A 97 26.28 -6.85 8.93
N GLN A 98 26.71 -5.68 8.49
CA GLN A 98 27.60 -4.80 9.25
C GLN A 98 26.81 -3.70 9.97
N PRO A 99 27.25 -3.23 11.16
CA PRO A 99 26.69 -2.04 11.79
C PRO A 99 26.60 -0.85 10.81
N GLY A 100 25.51 -0.10 10.89
CA GLY A 100 25.15 0.96 9.95
C GLY A 100 24.28 0.51 8.77
N SER A 101 24.15 -0.80 8.49
CA SER A 101 23.23 -1.34 7.47
C SER A 101 21.82 -1.56 8.01
N LEU A 102 20.81 -1.54 7.14
CA LEU A 102 19.43 -1.86 7.53
C LEU A 102 19.32 -3.28 8.09
N ARG A 103 19.93 -4.27 7.42
CA ARG A 103 19.88 -5.67 7.86
C ARG A 103 20.43 -5.87 9.26
N TYR A 104 21.53 -5.21 9.61
CA TYR A 104 22.05 -5.30 10.97
C TYR A 104 21.03 -4.79 11.98
N GLY A 105 20.36 -3.66 11.71
CA GLY A 105 19.37 -3.07 12.62
C GLY A 105 18.14 -3.96 12.83
N VAL A 106 17.55 -4.49 11.74
CA VAL A 106 16.27 -5.22 11.83
C VAL A 106 16.37 -6.59 12.50
N ILE A 107 17.55 -7.20 12.55
CA ILE A 107 17.74 -8.54 13.16
C ILE A 107 18.04 -8.50 14.67
N GLN A 108 18.32 -7.31 15.24
CA GLN A 108 18.71 -7.21 16.65
C GLN A 108 17.61 -7.74 17.57
N ASP A 109 17.98 -8.36 18.70
CA ASP A 109 16.98 -8.91 19.64
C ASP A 109 16.28 -7.81 20.45
N LYS A 110 16.96 -6.69 20.67
CA LYS A 110 16.41 -5.54 21.38
C LYS A 110 15.38 -4.81 20.50
N PRO A 111 14.35 -4.20 21.09
CA PRO A 111 13.50 -3.28 20.36
C PRO A 111 14.32 -2.15 19.73
N LEU A 112 14.06 -1.80 18.47
CA LEU A 112 14.75 -0.71 17.78
C LEU A 112 13.82 0.13 16.92
N TRP A 113 13.94 1.44 17.06
CA TRP A 113 13.34 2.41 16.15
C TRP A 113 14.38 2.79 15.10
N ILE A 114 14.24 2.24 13.89
CA ILE A 114 15.22 2.34 12.82
C ILE A 114 14.90 3.56 11.95
N THR A 115 15.86 4.47 11.80
CA THR A 115 15.78 5.66 10.95
C THR A 115 16.93 5.67 9.94
N PHE A 116 16.94 6.65 9.04
CA PHE A 116 17.89 6.75 7.95
C PHE A 116 18.60 8.10 7.98
N ALA A 117 19.93 8.08 7.86
CA ALA A 117 20.74 9.29 7.94
C ALA A 117 20.58 10.23 6.73
N LYS A 118 20.16 9.67 5.59
CA LYS A 118 20.04 10.35 4.30
C LYS A 118 19.17 9.52 3.36
N ASP A 119 18.80 10.12 2.24
CA ASP A 119 18.19 9.42 1.11
C ASP A 119 19.06 8.23 0.67
N MET A 120 18.43 7.09 0.43
CA MET A 120 19.13 5.90 -0.03
C MET A 120 18.23 4.90 -0.75
N VAL A 121 18.83 4.20 -1.70
CA VAL A 121 18.26 3.02 -2.35
C VAL A 121 18.97 1.79 -1.80
N LEU A 122 18.20 0.84 -1.28
CA LEU A 122 18.65 -0.40 -0.67
C LEU A 122 18.34 -1.55 -1.63
N THR A 123 19.39 -2.06 -2.27
CA THR A 123 19.31 -3.30 -3.05
C THR A 123 19.81 -4.44 -2.18
N LEU A 124 18.88 -5.26 -1.70
CA LEU A 124 19.18 -6.35 -0.78
C LEU A 124 19.75 -7.56 -1.54
N GLU A 125 20.70 -8.26 -0.94
CA GLU A 125 21.28 -9.47 -1.51
C GLU A 125 20.33 -10.66 -1.44
N ASN A 126 19.49 -10.70 -0.40
CA ASN A 126 18.46 -11.70 -0.18
C ASN A 126 17.31 -11.09 0.66
N GLU A 127 16.24 -11.84 0.91
CA GLU A 127 15.10 -11.37 1.70
C GLU A 127 15.53 -10.79 3.06
N LEU A 128 14.95 -9.66 3.45
CA LEU A 128 15.25 -8.95 4.69
C LEU A 128 14.37 -9.50 5.80
N MET A 129 14.91 -10.46 6.56
CA MET A 129 14.26 -10.98 7.77
C MET A 129 14.20 -9.90 8.85
N VAL A 130 12.99 -9.56 9.30
CA VAL A 130 12.76 -8.57 10.36
C VAL A 130 12.43 -9.28 11.66
N ASN A 131 13.17 -8.99 12.72
CA ASN A 131 12.91 -9.53 14.06
C ASN A 131 11.76 -8.77 14.76
N SER A 132 11.25 -9.30 15.88
CA SER A 132 10.19 -8.65 16.66
C SER A 132 10.60 -7.28 17.20
N TYR A 133 9.63 -6.43 17.49
CA TYR A 133 9.81 -5.10 18.10
C TYR A 133 10.70 -4.16 17.27
N LYS A 134 10.37 -4.03 15.98
CA LYS A 134 11.08 -3.14 15.04
C LYS A 134 10.14 -2.11 14.47
N THR A 135 10.61 -0.87 14.38
CA THR A 135 10.01 0.13 13.50
C THR A 135 11.03 0.45 12.42
N ILE A 136 10.67 0.32 11.14
CA ILE A 136 11.40 0.91 10.02
C ILE A 136 10.69 2.22 9.67
N ASP A 137 11.34 3.35 9.93
CA ASP A 137 10.73 4.68 9.79
C ASP A 137 11.51 5.55 8.80
N GLY A 138 10.96 5.69 7.60
CA GLY A 138 11.52 6.48 6.51
C GLY A 138 11.35 7.99 6.67
N ARG A 139 10.58 8.50 7.65
CA ARG A 139 10.34 9.95 7.74
C ARG A 139 11.65 10.74 7.90
N GLY A 140 11.83 11.75 7.07
CA GLY A 140 13.02 12.60 7.02
C GLY A 140 14.06 12.19 5.98
N ALA A 141 13.85 11.07 5.27
CA ALA A 141 14.69 10.65 4.15
C ALA A 141 13.85 9.96 3.07
N LYS A 142 14.29 10.05 1.82
CA LYS A 142 13.74 9.26 0.72
C LYS A 142 14.41 7.88 0.71
N VAL A 143 13.70 6.88 1.23
CA VAL A 143 14.21 5.51 1.35
C VAL A 143 13.47 4.58 0.40
N GLU A 144 14.23 3.88 -0.43
CA GLU A 144 13.71 2.92 -1.40
C GLU A 144 14.33 1.54 -1.11
N ILE A 145 13.53 0.47 -1.08
CA ILE A 145 13.99 -0.92 -1.12
C ILE A 145 13.58 -1.45 -2.50
N ALA A 146 14.57 -1.76 -3.35
CA ALA A 146 14.31 -2.06 -4.76
C ALA A 146 15.40 -2.87 -5.46
N TYR A 147 15.02 -3.47 -6.59
CA TYR A 147 15.88 -4.19 -7.55
C TYR A 147 16.51 -5.49 -7.03
N GLY A 148 16.21 -5.88 -5.80
CA GLY A 148 16.54 -7.17 -5.20
C GLY A 148 15.33 -7.72 -4.43
N PRO A 149 15.51 -8.75 -3.61
CA PRO A 149 14.48 -9.21 -2.69
C PRO A 149 14.12 -8.13 -1.66
N CYS A 150 12.95 -8.26 -1.04
CA CYS A 150 12.40 -7.23 -0.14
C CYS A 150 12.13 -7.79 1.25
N ILE A 151 11.06 -7.37 1.93
CA ILE A 151 10.88 -7.57 3.37
C ILE A 151 10.16 -8.89 3.67
N THR A 152 10.71 -9.67 4.61
CA THR A 152 10.06 -10.87 5.17
C THR A 152 9.87 -10.71 6.68
N ILE A 153 8.61 -10.72 7.13
CA ILE A 153 8.17 -10.69 8.52
C ILE A 153 7.61 -12.07 8.85
N GLN A 154 8.45 -12.96 9.35
CA GLN A 154 8.10 -14.35 9.61
C GLN A 154 8.24 -14.70 11.09
N GLU A 155 7.18 -15.28 11.68
CA GLU A 155 7.14 -15.79 13.06
C GLU A 155 7.56 -14.76 14.11
N VAL A 156 7.16 -13.50 13.90
CA VAL A 156 7.51 -12.38 14.79
C VAL A 156 6.30 -11.55 15.16
N THR A 157 6.49 -10.63 16.11
CA THR A 157 5.43 -9.72 16.54
C THR A 157 5.92 -8.29 16.72
N ASN A 158 4.99 -7.33 16.71
CA ASN A 158 5.24 -5.92 16.99
C ASN A 158 6.22 -5.32 15.98
N VAL A 159 5.82 -5.26 14.71
CA VAL A 159 6.60 -4.62 13.64
C VAL A 159 5.81 -3.48 13.02
N ILE A 160 6.46 -2.34 12.84
CA ILE A 160 5.93 -1.19 12.10
C ILE A 160 6.83 -0.95 10.89
N VAL A 161 6.25 -0.85 9.70
CA VAL A 161 6.93 -0.39 8.49
C VAL A 161 6.24 0.89 8.05
N HIS A 162 6.98 2.01 8.07
CA HIS A 162 6.38 3.32 7.88
C HIS A 162 7.21 4.23 6.96
N GLY A 163 6.55 4.85 5.98
CA GLY A 163 7.12 5.97 5.23
C GLY A 163 8.25 5.61 4.27
N ILE A 164 8.30 4.37 3.77
CA ILE A 164 9.32 3.91 2.81
C ILE A 164 8.69 3.54 1.46
N ARG A 165 9.51 3.49 0.42
CA ARG A 165 9.10 3.03 -0.92
C ARG A 165 9.66 1.63 -1.15
N ILE A 166 8.82 0.72 -1.63
CA ILE A 166 9.20 -0.66 -1.91
C ILE A 166 8.70 -1.00 -3.31
N HIS A 167 9.62 -1.25 -4.24
CA HIS A 167 9.24 -1.49 -5.63
C HIS A 167 10.28 -2.31 -6.37
N ASP A 168 9.91 -2.85 -7.54
CA ASP A 168 10.82 -3.64 -8.37
C ASP A 168 11.46 -4.83 -7.63
N CYS A 169 10.76 -5.37 -6.62
CA CYS A 169 11.24 -6.50 -5.84
C CYS A 169 11.42 -7.73 -6.73
N LYS A 170 12.54 -8.43 -6.53
CA LYS A 170 12.94 -9.62 -7.30
C LYS A 170 12.92 -10.86 -6.40
N PRO A 171 12.74 -12.06 -6.98
CA PRO A 171 12.81 -13.28 -6.19
C PRO A 171 14.16 -13.44 -5.48
N GLY A 172 14.12 -13.83 -4.22
CA GLY A 172 15.28 -14.28 -3.48
C GLY A 172 15.82 -15.60 -4.03
N LYS A 173 17.10 -15.86 -3.82
CA LYS A 173 17.75 -17.11 -4.24
C LYS A 173 18.10 -17.95 -3.03
N TYR A 174 18.32 -19.25 -3.26
CA TYR A 174 18.91 -20.11 -2.25
C TYR A 174 20.22 -19.52 -1.72
N GLY A 175 20.37 -19.46 -0.39
CA GLY A 175 21.56 -18.90 0.22
C GLY A 175 21.46 -18.75 1.73
N MET A 176 22.58 -18.35 2.34
CA MET A 176 22.65 -18.08 3.77
C MET A 176 22.05 -16.71 4.08
N VAL A 177 21.05 -16.68 4.96
CA VAL A 177 20.39 -15.46 5.41
C VAL A 177 20.37 -15.43 6.93
N ARG A 178 20.80 -14.31 7.48
CA ARG A 178 20.73 -14.04 8.92
C ARG A 178 19.35 -13.52 9.29
N SER A 179 18.70 -14.18 10.25
CA SER A 179 17.36 -13.78 10.74
C SER A 179 17.37 -13.26 12.18
N SER A 180 18.44 -13.50 12.93
CA SER A 180 18.65 -12.93 14.27
C SER A 180 20.14 -12.70 14.55
N THR A 181 20.46 -12.16 15.71
CA THR A 181 21.85 -12.01 16.19
C THR A 181 22.58 -13.35 16.30
N THR A 182 21.86 -14.44 16.55
CA THR A 182 22.41 -15.78 16.81
C THR A 182 22.14 -16.79 15.70
N HIS A 183 21.27 -16.49 14.74
CA HIS A 183 20.86 -17.43 13.71
C HIS A 183 21.17 -16.95 12.28
N VAL A 184 21.92 -17.78 11.55
CA VAL A 184 22.07 -17.75 10.08
C VAL A 184 21.70 -19.12 9.55
N GLY A 185 20.80 -19.18 8.57
CA GLY A 185 20.33 -20.43 8.01
C GLY A 185 20.18 -20.38 6.50
N HIS A 186 20.11 -21.56 5.88
CA HIS A 186 19.81 -21.67 4.46
C HIS A 186 18.34 -21.33 4.23
N ARG A 187 18.08 -20.35 3.37
CA ARG A 187 16.76 -20.02 2.85
C ARG A 187 16.63 -20.53 1.42
N LYS A 188 15.41 -20.85 0.98
CA LYS A 188 15.13 -21.31 -0.38
C LYS A 188 15.04 -20.17 -1.40
N GLY A 189 14.89 -18.93 -0.92
CA GLY A 189 14.50 -17.78 -1.71
C GLY A 189 13.09 -17.32 -1.36
N SER A 190 12.73 -16.14 -1.82
CA SER A 190 11.41 -15.53 -1.70
C SER A 190 10.84 -15.27 -3.09
N ASP A 191 9.52 -15.15 -3.20
CA ASP A 191 8.85 -15.04 -4.51
C ASP A 191 9.00 -13.65 -5.16
N GLY A 192 9.48 -12.67 -4.37
CA GLY A 192 9.68 -11.29 -4.82
C GLY A 192 8.53 -10.37 -4.46
N ASP A 193 7.84 -10.64 -3.35
CA ASP A 193 6.87 -9.73 -2.74
C ASP A 193 7.55 -8.49 -2.17
N ALA A 194 6.83 -7.36 -2.08
CA ALA A 194 7.34 -6.20 -1.35
C ALA A 194 7.41 -6.45 0.16
N ILE A 195 6.33 -6.96 0.76
CA ILE A 195 6.27 -7.34 2.18
C ILE A 195 5.52 -8.67 2.33
N ALA A 196 6.24 -9.72 2.72
CA ALA A 196 5.65 -11.01 3.08
C ALA A 196 5.52 -11.14 4.59
N ILE A 197 4.31 -11.41 5.08
CA ILE A 197 3.97 -11.57 6.50
C ILE A 197 3.45 -12.99 6.74
N SER A 198 4.16 -13.78 7.53
CA SER A 198 3.85 -15.19 7.78
C SER A 198 3.94 -15.53 9.26
N GLY A 199 2.94 -16.22 9.81
CA GLY A 199 2.93 -16.64 11.22
C GLY A 199 3.12 -15.51 12.23
N SER A 200 2.75 -14.27 11.88
CA SER A 200 3.15 -13.07 12.62
C SER A 200 1.95 -12.30 13.18
N SER A 201 2.19 -11.45 14.18
CA SER A 201 1.08 -10.69 14.80
C SER A 201 1.45 -9.28 15.24
N ASN A 202 0.45 -8.41 15.35
CA ASN A 202 0.65 -7.00 15.76
C ASN A 202 1.59 -6.27 14.79
N ILE A 203 1.18 -6.22 13.52
CA ILE A 203 1.97 -5.60 12.43
C ILE A 203 1.22 -4.39 11.89
N TRP A 204 1.95 -3.32 11.61
CA TRP A 204 1.38 -2.11 11.02
C TRP A 204 2.22 -1.63 9.84
N ILE A 205 1.62 -1.62 8.64
CA ILE A 205 2.22 -1.14 7.41
C ILE A 205 1.54 0.18 7.05
N ASP A 206 2.28 1.29 7.13
CA ASP A 206 1.72 2.63 7.07
C ASP A 206 2.48 3.59 6.16
N HIS A 207 1.79 4.45 5.40
CA HIS A 207 2.43 5.51 4.60
C HIS A 207 3.52 5.01 3.63
N CYS A 208 3.42 3.77 3.16
CA CYS A 208 4.38 3.20 2.21
C CYS A 208 3.93 3.41 0.76
N TYR A 209 4.90 3.51 -0.15
CA TYR A 209 4.68 3.42 -1.59
C TYR A 209 5.03 2.00 -2.05
N LEU A 210 4.12 1.30 -2.73
CA LEU A 210 4.33 -0.07 -3.18
C LEU A 210 3.97 -0.23 -4.67
N ALA A 211 4.88 -0.78 -5.48
CA ALA A 211 4.65 -0.95 -6.91
C ALA A 211 5.52 -2.03 -7.56
N SER A 212 5.08 -2.56 -8.71
CA SER A 212 5.94 -3.25 -9.70
C SER A 212 6.85 -4.37 -9.17
N CYS A 213 6.40 -5.11 -8.16
CA CYS A 213 7.11 -6.28 -7.64
C CYS A 213 6.91 -7.51 -8.54
N THR A 214 7.66 -8.59 -8.28
CA THR A 214 7.60 -9.79 -9.14
C THR A 214 6.36 -10.63 -8.88
N ASP A 215 5.97 -10.84 -7.62
CA ASP A 215 4.73 -11.55 -7.28
C ASP A 215 3.69 -10.62 -6.63
N GLY A 216 3.60 -10.55 -5.30
CA GLY A 216 2.67 -9.67 -4.58
C GLY A 216 3.25 -8.33 -4.12
N LEU A 217 2.40 -7.39 -3.68
CA LEU A 217 2.89 -6.26 -2.88
C LEU A 217 2.85 -6.58 -1.38
N ILE A 218 1.72 -7.05 -0.87
CA ILE A 218 1.60 -7.47 0.53
C ILE A 218 0.90 -8.82 0.63
N ASP A 219 1.62 -9.79 1.18
CA ASP A 219 1.09 -11.12 1.47
C ASP A 219 1.00 -11.33 2.98
N VAL A 220 -0.18 -11.76 3.46
CA VAL A 220 -0.46 -12.06 4.86
C VAL A 220 -0.99 -13.48 4.96
N ILE A 221 -0.17 -14.38 5.50
CA ILE A 221 -0.40 -15.83 5.42
C ILE A 221 -0.08 -16.54 6.74
N HIS A 222 -0.37 -17.83 6.80
CA HIS A 222 -0.02 -18.72 7.92
C HIS A 222 -0.53 -18.24 9.29
N ALA A 223 -1.84 -17.98 9.39
CA ALA A 223 -2.54 -17.56 10.60
C ALA A 223 -2.03 -16.23 11.20
N SER A 224 -1.40 -15.38 10.38
CA SER A 224 -1.02 -14.04 10.78
C SER A 224 -2.26 -13.22 11.17
N THR A 225 -2.17 -12.41 12.24
CA THR A 225 -3.36 -11.72 12.78
C THR A 225 -3.01 -10.46 13.56
N GLY A 226 -3.97 -9.56 13.75
CA GLY A 226 -3.70 -8.29 14.40
C GLY A 226 -2.87 -7.39 13.49
N ILE A 227 -3.35 -7.16 12.26
CA ILE A 227 -2.61 -6.42 11.24
C ILE A 227 -3.42 -5.22 10.76
N THR A 228 -2.76 -4.08 10.58
CA THR A 228 -3.32 -2.91 9.91
C THR A 228 -2.42 -2.50 8.75
N ILE A 229 -3.03 -2.27 7.59
CA ILE A 229 -2.40 -1.76 6.37
C ILE A 229 -3.10 -0.45 6.06
N SER A 230 -2.43 0.68 6.33
CA SER A 230 -3.05 2.00 6.24
C SER A 230 -2.26 3.08 5.52
N ASN A 231 -2.96 4.07 4.94
CA ASN A 231 -2.33 5.24 4.30
C ASN A 231 -1.27 4.92 3.23
N ASN A 232 -1.28 3.71 2.67
CA ASN A 232 -0.31 3.32 1.67
C ASN A 232 -0.79 3.74 0.27
N TYR A 233 0.16 3.92 -0.64
CA TYR A 233 -0.10 4.11 -2.05
C TYR A 233 0.36 2.89 -2.85
N PHE A 234 -0.60 2.20 -3.46
CA PHE A 234 -0.36 1.04 -4.32
C PHE A 234 -0.57 1.44 -5.78
N THR A 235 0.32 1.03 -6.69
CA THR A 235 0.16 1.33 -8.13
C THR A 235 0.95 0.35 -9.01
N GLN A 236 0.61 0.29 -10.30
CA GLN A 236 1.41 -0.38 -11.34
C GLN A 236 1.80 -1.82 -10.99
N HIS A 237 0.80 -2.65 -10.69
CA HIS A 237 1.03 -4.01 -10.22
C HIS A 237 -0.19 -4.92 -10.44
N ASP A 238 0.06 -6.20 -10.63
CA ASP A 238 -1.00 -7.18 -10.90
C ASP A 238 -1.68 -7.66 -9.60
N LYS A 239 -0.96 -8.42 -8.78
CA LYS A 239 -1.47 -9.09 -7.58
C LYS A 239 -1.19 -8.25 -6.33
N VAL A 240 -2.09 -7.34 -5.98
CA VAL A 240 -1.78 -6.32 -4.97
C VAL A 240 -1.61 -6.88 -3.55
N MET A 241 -2.62 -7.53 -3.00
CA MET A 241 -2.65 -7.91 -1.59
C MET A 241 -3.37 -9.24 -1.38
N LEU A 242 -2.64 -10.26 -0.95
CA LEU A 242 -3.18 -11.57 -0.61
C LEU A 242 -3.31 -11.74 0.90
N LEU A 243 -4.53 -12.00 1.36
CA LEU A 243 -4.81 -12.33 2.76
C LEU A 243 -5.24 -13.80 2.80
N GLY A 244 -4.32 -14.70 3.13
CA GLY A 244 -4.50 -16.15 3.14
C GLY A 244 -4.12 -16.82 1.82
N HIS A 245 -3.25 -17.83 1.88
CA HIS A 245 -2.57 -18.39 0.70
C HIS A 245 -3.22 -19.64 0.09
N ASN A 246 -3.90 -20.44 0.91
CA ASN A 246 -4.40 -21.75 0.54
C ASN A 246 -5.82 -21.94 1.07
N ASP A 247 -6.74 -22.39 0.21
CA ASP A 247 -8.13 -22.64 0.58
C ASP A 247 -8.23 -23.70 1.69
N ASP A 248 -7.32 -24.67 1.77
CA ASP A 248 -7.33 -25.74 2.78
C ASP A 248 -6.59 -25.37 4.08
N PHE A 249 -5.96 -24.20 4.17
CA PHE A 249 -5.23 -23.79 5.37
C PHE A 249 -6.19 -23.20 6.42
N VAL A 250 -6.88 -24.08 7.14
CA VAL A 250 -7.94 -23.71 8.09
C VAL A 250 -7.49 -22.80 9.24
N GLN A 251 -6.20 -22.74 9.57
CA GLN A 251 -5.74 -21.85 10.65
C GLN A 251 -5.90 -20.36 10.29
N ASP A 252 -6.05 -20.01 9.01
CA ASP A 252 -6.29 -18.62 8.56
C ASP A 252 -7.66 -18.08 9.02
N VAL A 253 -8.58 -18.90 9.56
CA VAL A 253 -9.81 -18.39 10.22
C VAL A 253 -9.52 -17.45 11.39
N LYS A 254 -8.32 -17.49 11.96
CA LYS A 254 -7.86 -16.59 13.03
C LYS A 254 -7.35 -15.24 12.52
N MET A 255 -7.10 -15.12 11.21
CA MET A 255 -6.55 -13.92 10.61
C MET A 255 -7.56 -12.77 10.72
N LYS A 256 -7.07 -11.63 11.19
CA LYS A 256 -7.81 -10.37 11.27
C LYS A 256 -6.95 -9.23 10.77
N VAL A 257 -7.39 -8.61 9.68
CA VAL A 257 -6.65 -7.55 8.98
C VAL A 257 -7.55 -6.33 8.78
N THR A 258 -7.04 -5.14 9.06
CA THR A 258 -7.67 -3.87 8.69
C THR A 258 -6.92 -3.28 7.51
N VAL A 259 -7.63 -2.98 6.42
CA VAL A 259 -7.13 -2.29 5.24
C VAL A 259 -7.84 -0.95 5.18
N ALA A 260 -7.18 0.14 5.55
CA ALA A 260 -7.85 1.43 5.71
C ALA A 260 -7.09 2.65 5.21
N PHE A 261 -7.78 3.64 4.64
CA PHE A 261 -7.19 4.91 4.18
C PHE A 261 -6.13 4.75 3.08
N ASN A 262 -6.03 3.59 2.44
CA ASN A 262 -5.08 3.38 1.35
C ASN A 262 -5.61 4.01 0.07
N HIS A 263 -4.69 4.37 -0.81
CA HIS A 263 -4.99 4.74 -2.18
C HIS A 263 -4.47 3.64 -3.11
N PHE A 264 -5.40 2.85 -3.61
CA PHE A 264 -5.20 1.91 -4.71
C PHE A 264 -5.27 2.69 -6.02
N GLY A 265 -4.10 3.14 -6.48
CA GLY A 265 -3.93 4.00 -7.64
C GLY A 265 -4.08 3.28 -8.98
N PRO A 266 -3.81 3.98 -10.09
CA PRO A 266 -3.96 3.43 -11.43
C PRO A 266 -2.95 2.29 -11.71
N GLY A 267 -3.30 1.45 -12.68
CA GLY A 267 -2.45 0.35 -13.15
C GLY A 267 -2.46 -0.86 -12.22
N LEU A 268 -3.45 -0.96 -11.33
CA LEU A 268 -3.68 -2.15 -10.51
C LEU A 268 -4.65 -3.11 -11.20
N VAL A 269 -4.37 -4.41 -11.14
CA VAL A 269 -5.21 -5.43 -11.81
C VAL A 269 -6.22 -6.04 -10.85
N GLU A 270 -5.75 -6.67 -9.77
CA GLU A 270 -6.58 -7.45 -8.84
C GLU A 270 -6.08 -7.42 -7.38
N ARG A 271 -6.86 -8.05 -6.48
CA ARG A 271 -6.51 -8.35 -5.08
C ARG A 271 -6.32 -7.14 -4.17
N MET A 272 -7.31 -6.27 -4.03
CA MET A 272 -7.25 -5.08 -3.17
C MET A 272 -8.30 -5.08 -2.03
N PRO A 273 -8.39 -6.10 -1.14
CA PRO A 273 -7.57 -7.32 -1.07
C PRO A 273 -8.23 -8.53 -1.75
N ARG A 274 -7.49 -9.64 -1.86
CA ARG A 274 -8.06 -10.99 -2.05
C ARG A 274 -7.95 -11.79 -0.74
N VAL A 275 -9.08 -12.22 -0.18
CA VAL A 275 -9.17 -12.79 1.17
C VAL A 275 -9.56 -14.28 1.14
N ARG A 276 -8.94 -15.07 2.01
CA ARG A 276 -9.33 -16.45 2.31
C ARG A 276 -9.55 -16.65 3.79
N ARG A 277 -10.60 -17.39 4.17
CA ARG A 277 -10.95 -17.86 5.52
C ARG A 277 -11.18 -16.76 6.58
N GLY A 278 -10.18 -15.91 6.84
CA GLY A 278 -10.18 -14.92 7.91
C GLY A 278 -11.09 -13.73 7.69
N TYR A 279 -10.85 -12.69 8.50
CA TYR A 279 -11.63 -11.47 8.52
C TYR A 279 -10.81 -10.27 8.01
N ALA A 280 -11.36 -9.55 7.03
CA ALA A 280 -10.83 -8.27 6.55
C ALA A 280 -11.84 -7.14 6.76
N HIS A 281 -11.44 -6.10 7.51
CA HIS A 281 -12.14 -4.82 7.54
C HIS A 281 -11.52 -3.91 6.49
N VAL A 282 -12.26 -3.57 5.44
CA VAL A 282 -11.80 -2.73 4.33
C VAL A 282 -12.51 -1.39 4.42
N ALA A 283 -11.84 -0.35 4.92
CA ALA A 283 -12.49 0.90 5.33
C ALA A 283 -11.88 2.17 4.73
N ASN A 284 -12.69 3.07 4.17
CA ASN A 284 -12.25 4.39 3.72
C ASN A 284 -11.04 4.40 2.77
N ASN A 285 -10.89 3.36 1.95
CA ASN A 285 -9.88 3.32 0.91
C ASN A 285 -10.41 3.96 -0.39
N ARG A 286 -9.49 4.47 -1.20
CA ARG A 286 -9.77 4.98 -2.53
C ARG A 286 -9.25 4.00 -3.59
N TYR A 287 -10.07 3.71 -4.60
CA TYR A 287 -9.76 2.78 -5.69
C TYR A 287 -9.90 3.48 -7.04
N ASP A 288 -8.82 3.51 -7.81
CA ASP A 288 -8.75 4.17 -9.10
C ASP A 288 -8.53 3.15 -10.24
N LYS A 289 -9.61 2.85 -10.96
CA LYS A 289 -9.60 2.16 -12.26
C LYS A 289 -8.89 0.80 -12.28
N TRP A 290 -9.32 -0.13 -11.44
CA TRP A 290 -8.84 -1.52 -11.48
C TRP A 290 -9.14 -2.20 -12.83
N ILE A 291 -8.29 -3.16 -13.22
CA ILE A 291 -8.38 -3.84 -14.51
C ILE A 291 -9.24 -5.10 -14.45
N MET A 292 -9.23 -5.86 -13.35
CA MET A 292 -10.01 -7.10 -13.21
C MET A 292 -11.09 -6.99 -12.12
N TYR A 293 -10.72 -6.98 -10.85
CA TYR A 293 -11.63 -6.73 -9.72
C TYR A 293 -10.92 -5.95 -8.61
N ALA A 294 -11.68 -5.26 -7.75
CA ALA A 294 -11.11 -4.57 -6.60
C ALA A 294 -10.95 -5.51 -5.40
N ILE A 295 -12.04 -5.98 -4.82
CA ILE A 295 -12.08 -6.79 -3.61
C ILE A 295 -12.54 -8.20 -3.97
N GLY A 296 -11.82 -9.23 -3.53
CA GLY A 296 -12.21 -10.61 -3.84
C GLY A 296 -11.96 -11.58 -2.71
N GLY A 297 -12.45 -12.81 -2.86
CA GLY A 297 -12.17 -13.86 -1.90
C GLY A 297 -12.60 -15.25 -2.31
N SER A 298 -12.04 -16.25 -1.62
CA SER A 298 -12.38 -17.68 -1.73
C SER A 298 -12.35 -18.34 -0.35
N ALA A 299 -12.92 -19.53 -0.21
CA ALA A 299 -12.86 -20.31 1.03
C ALA A 299 -13.44 -19.59 2.27
N ASP A 300 -14.67 -19.08 2.13
CA ASP A 300 -15.49 -18.51 3.20
C ASP A 300 -14.85 -17.36 4.02
N PRO A 301 -14.30 -16.31 3.38
CA PRO A 301 -13.78 -15.17 4.10
C PRO A 301 -14.92 -14.29 4.64
N THR A 302 -14.66 -13.54 5.71
CA THR A 302 -15.51 -12.42 6.10
C THR A 302 -14.88 -11.10 5.64
N ILE A 303 -15.53 -10.40 4.72
CA ILE A 303 -15.09 -9.09 4.23
C ILE A 303 -16.12 -8.05 4.63
N PHE A 304 -15.75 -7.13 5.50
CA PHE A 304 -16.58 -5.99 5.86
C PHE A 304 -16.05 -4.74 5.16
N SER A 305 -16.78 -4.24 4.17
CA SER A 305 -16.40 -3.06 3.37
C SER A 305 -17.23 -1.84 3.79
N GLU A 306 -16.59 -0.78 4.25
CA GLU A 306 -17.25 0.42 4.78
C GLU A 306 -16.58 1.71 4.25
N GLY A 307 -17.37 2.68 3.76
CA GLY A 307 -16.87 4.02 3.42
C GLY A 307 -15.83 4.11 2.29
N ASN A 308 -15.62 3.04 1.51
CA ASN A 308 -14.67 3.05 0.39
C ASN A 308 -15.19 3.87 -0.80
N TYR A 309 -14.27 4.51 -1.52
CA TYR A 309 -14.56 5.28 -2.73
C TYR A 309 -14.01 4.58 -3.96
N PHE A 310 -14.90 4.16 -4.87
CA PHE A 310 -14.55 3.38 -6.06
C PHE A 310 -14.78 4.17 -7.34
N ILE A 311 -13.72 4.31 -8.14
CA ILE A 311 -13.80 4.76 -9.52
C ILE A 311 -13.48 3.55 -10.39
N ALA A 312 -14.51 2.89 -10.93
CA ALA A 312 -14.32 1.76 -11.84
C ALA A 312 -13.60 2.19 -13.13
N SER A 313 -12.86 1.27 -13.76
CA SER A 313 -12.26 1.54 -15.08
C SER A 313 -13.33 1.67 -16.15
N ASP A 314 -13.00 2.26 -17.31
CA ASP A 314 -13.95 2.49 -18.40
C ASP A 314 -14.38 1.20 -19.11
N ASN A 315 -13.70 0.08 -18.84
CA ASN A 315 -14.03 -1.25 -19.35
C ASN A 315 -15.33 -1.78 -18.73
N SER A 316 -16.29 -2.19 -19.56
CA SER A 316 -17.57 -2.77 -19.11
C SER A 316 -17.41 -4.08 -18.35
N ASN A 317 -16.33 -4.83 -18.61
CA ASN A 317 -16.07 -6.12 -17.97
C ASN A 317 -15.38 -5.97 -16.61
N SER A 318 -15.03 -4.74 -16.20
CA SER A 318 -14.25 -4.44 -15.00
C SER A 318 -15.01 -3.48 -14.07
N LYS A 319 -16.34 -3.56 -14.08
CA LYS A 319 -17.23 -2.74 -13.23
C LYS A 319 -17.48 -3.37 -11.87
N GLU A 320 -17.33 -4.68 -11.77
CA GLU A 320 -17.59 -5.41 -10.53
C GLU A 320 -16.50 -5.10 -9.49
N VAL A 321 -16.94 -4.63 -8.32
CA VAL A 321 -16.07 -4.35 -7.18
C VAL A 321 -15.72 -5.63 -6.45
N PHE A 322 -16.69 -6.51 -6.25
CA PHE A 322 -16.59 -7.72 -5.45
C PHE A 322 -16.52 -8.96 -6.32
N PHE A 323 -15.53 -9.83 -6.13
CA PHE A 323 -15.41 -11.06 -6.92
C PHE A 323 -15.26 -12.29 -6.03
N THR A 324 -16.19 -13.24 -6.16
CA THR A 324 -16.05 -14.58 -5.55
C THR A 324 -15.20 -15.44 -6.47
N VAL A 325 -14.02 -15.83 -6.01
CA VAL A 325 -13.13 -16.72 -6.76
C VAL A 325 -13.60 -18.15 -6.51
N SER A 326 -14.07 -18.82 -7.57
CA SER A 326 -14.35 -20.26 -7.54
C SER A 326 -13.04 -21.03 -7.40
N SER A 327 -12.93 -21.82 -6.33
CA SER A 327 -11.86 -22.79 -6.07
C SER A 327 -12.02 -24.04 -6.93
#